data_AF-X6MPL5-F1
#
_entry.id   AF-X6MPL5-F1
#
_cell.length_a   1.000
_cell.length_b   1.000
_cell.length_c   1.000
_cell.angle_alpha   90.00
_cell.angle_beta   90.00
_cell.angle_gamma   90.00
#
_symmetry.space_group_name_H-M   'P 1'
#
loop_
_entity.id
_entity.type
_entity.pdbx_description
1 polymer ?
#
loop_
_entity_poly.entity_id
_entity_poly.type
_entity_poly.pdbx_seq_one_letter_code
_entity_poly.pdbx_strand_id
1 'polypeptide(L)'
;MSNFKTGGRQTETLGHIIEKLPPSLFQPETGYNPFEFWNLDEDTLEDYSECVEKGVEMAIERHHKGFNTATVSFNIILESFKDAQHKLHTLTNNLMQCKKLIGESIIRKGDGSDEAVIEPISHSNTNVATTTATAAAAAANANNTHSTNNNEESKTSETTAKKGEVVDYSISKIEQMKKMWEKSKEYKTKLILHEKEEYFLQVPEILSIYIKNKQFVHAVVLVTDALNLYINDLTEVDQLKHHQQTLLEKKVALSLFCISL
;
A
#
# COMPACT_ATOMS: atom_id res chain seq x y z
N MET A 1 9.21 -55.62 10.03
CA MET A 1 8.98 -55.44 8.58
C MET A 1 7.80 -54.50 8.40
N SER A 2 8.07 -53.19 8.39
CA SER A 2 7.08 -52.12 8.28
C SER A 2 7.06 -51.62 6.83
N ASN A 3 5.91 -51.80 6.17
CA ASN A 3 5.68 -51.34 4.80
C ASN A 3 5.48 -49.82 4.79
N PHE A 4 6.49 -49.07 4.35
CA PHE A 4 6.34 -47.64 4.04
C PHE A 4 5.56 -47.48 2.74
N LYS A 5 4.25 -47.26 2.90
CA LYS A 5 3.32 -46.93 1.83
C LYS A 5 3.65 -45.51 1.35
N THR A 6 4.12 -45.38 0.12
CA THR A 6 4.37 -44.11 -0.58
C THR A 6 3.04 -43.42 -0.91
N GLY A 7 2.38 -42.88 0.11
CA GLY A 7 1.24 -41.98 -0.04
C GLY A 7 1.68 -40.66 -0.67
N GLY A 8 0.87 -40.15 -1.61
CA GLY A 8 1.13 -38.88 -2.28
C GLY A 8 1.48 -37.78 -1.28
N ARG A 9 2.49 -36.96 -1.62
CA ARG A 9 2.95 -35.82 -0.80
C ARG A 9 1.79 -34.84 -0.59
N GLN A 10 0.96 -35.10 0.41
CA GLN A 10 0.17 -34.05 1.01
C GLN A 10 1.19 -33.10 1.65
N THR A 11 1.16 -31.84 1.25
CA THR A 11 1.96 -30.80 1.90
C THR A 11 1.46 -30.69 3.32
N GLU A 12 2.12 -31.37 4.26
CA GLU A 12 1.86 -31.20 5.69
C GLU A 12 1.95 -29.70 5.98
N THR A 13 0.84 -29.09 6.39
CA THR A 13 0.86 -27.69 6.80
C THR A 13 1.37 -27.62 8.23
N LEU A 14 1.88 -26.46 8.64
CA LEU A 14 2.34 -26.24 10.03
C LEU A 14 1.27 -26.61 11.06
N GLY A 15 -0.01 -26.40 10.74
CA GLY A 15 -1.14 -26.83 11.57
C GLY A 15 -1.19 -28.35 11.80
N HIS A 16 -0.94 -29.16 10.77
CA HIS A 16 -0.91 -30.62 10.90
C HIS A 16 0.28 -31.11 11.73
N ILE A 17 1.38 -30.36 11.77
CA ILE A 17 2.53 -30.68 12.63
C ILE A 17 2.21 -30.32 14.09
N ILE A 18 1.58 -29.15 14.31
CA ILE A 18 1.14 -28.70 15.65
C ILE A 18 0.10 -29.66 16.24
N GLU A 19 -0.83 -30.19 15.44
CA GLU A 19 -1.84 -31.15 15.89
C GLU A 19 -1.27 -32.49 16.40
N LYS A 20 -0.05 -32.86 15.98
CA LYS A 20 0.64 -34.06 16.47
C LYS A 20 1.32 -33.85 17.82
N LEU A 21 1.50 -32.59 18.24
CA LEU A 21 2.18 -32.24 19.48
C LEU A 21 1.16 -32.08 20.63
N PRO A 22 1.49 -32.53 21.85
CA PRO A 22 0.60 -32.36 22.99
C PRO A 22 0.36 -30.86 23.28
N PRO A 23 -0.91 -30.42 23.47
CA PRO A 23 -1.24 -29.02 23.70
C PRO A 23 -0.55 -28.38 24.91
N SER A 24 -0.12 -29.19 25.88
CA SER A 24 0.62 -28.74 27.06
C SER A 24 1.97 -28.11 26.73
N LEU A 25 2.59 -28.46 25.59
CA LEU A 25 3.85 -27.85 25.12
C LEU A 25 3.68 -26.37 24.71
N PHE A 26 2.46 -25.93 24.40
CA PHE A 26 2.18 -24.57 23.93
C PHE A 26 1.54 -23.67 25.00
N GLN A 27 1.53 -24.11 26.26
CA GLN A 27 1.03 -23.28 27.35
C GLN A 27 2.02 -22.14 27.64
N PRO A 28 1.53 -20.94 28.04
CA PRO A 28 2.39 -19.85 28.47
C PRO A 28 3.28 -20.27 29.64
N GLU A 29 4.44 -19.64 29.82
CA GLU A 29 5.50 -20.04 30.76
C GLU A 29 5.02 -20.33 32.20
N THR A 30 3.92 -19.69 32.63
CA THR A 30 3.33 -19.89 33.95
C THR A 30 2.59 -21.22 34.13
N GLY A 31 2.28 -21.94 33.04
CA GLY A 31 1.55 -23.21 33.04
C GLY A 31 2.38 -24.42 32.58
N TYR A 32 3.64 -24.21 32.18
CA TYR A 32 4.49 -25.29 31.70
C TYR A 32 4.96 -26.17 32.87
N ASN A 33 4.54 -27.44 32.89
CA ASN A 33 5.00 -28.43 33.86
C ASN A 33 5.96 -29.45 33.20
N PRO A 34 7.28 -29.33 33.41
CA PRO A 34 8.25 -30.24 32.79
C PRO A 34 8.11 -31.68 33.28
N PHE A 35 7.49 -31.90 34.44
CA PHE A 35 7.33 -33.24 35.01
C PHE A 35 6.22 -34.07 34.35
N GLU A 36 5.32 -33.47 33.56
CA GLU A 36 4.30 -34.22 32.81
C GLU A 36 4.92 -35.16 31.77
N PHE A 37 6.13 -34.83 31.30
CA PHE A 37 6.83 -35.57 30.26
C PHE A 37 7.83 -36.59 30.83
N TRP A 38 7.99 -36.67 32.16
CA TRP A 38 9.02 -37.50 32.79
C TRP A 38 8.82 -39.01 32.57
N ASN A 39 7.58 -39.43 32.34
CA ASN A 39 7.24 -40.85 32.14
C ASN A 39 7.09 -41.24 30.66
N LEU A 40 7.39 -40.34 29.72
CA LEU A 40 7.38 -40.66 28.30
C LEU A 40 8.62 -41.47 27.92
N ASP A 41 8.44 -42.37 26.97
CA ASP A 41 9.53 -43.12 26.37
C ASP A 41 10.40 -42.20 25.49
N GLU A 42 11.70 -42.49 25.46
CA GLU A 42 12.71 -41.71 24.72
C GLU A 42 12.37 -41.59 23.24
N ASP A 43 11.79 -42.62 22.64
CA ASP A 43 11.38 -42.64 21.23
C ASP A 43 10.29 -41.59 20.95
N THR A 44 9.25 -41.48 21.80
CA THR A 44 8.23 -40.43 21.64
C THR A 44 8.76 -39.01 21.82
N LEU A 45 9.76 -38.83 22.68
CA LEU A 45 10.37 -37.52 22.90
C LEU A 45 11.19 -37.10 21.68
N GLU A 46 11.91 -38.05 21.06
CA GLU A 46 12.64 -37.84 19.80
C GLU A 46 11.68 -37.48 18.67
N ASP A 47 10.55 -38.19 18.53
CA ASP A 47 9.51 -37.90 17.53
C ASP A 47 8.94 -36.47 17.70
N TYR A 48 8.71 -36.04 18.94
CA TYR A 48 8.27 -34.66 19.22
C TYR A 48 9.34 -33.64 18.91
N SER A 49 10.61 -33.93 19.23
CA SER A 49 11.74 -33.07 18.89
C SER A 49 11.85 -32.88 17.37
N GLU A 50 11.82 -33.98 16.60
CA GLU A 50 11.86 -33.94 15.13
C GLU A 50 10.67 -33.15 14.55
N CYS A 51 9.47 -33.33 15.11
CA CYS A 51 8.28 -32.57 14.70
C CYS A 51 8.45 -31.07 14.95
N VAL A 52 8.99 -30.67 16.10
CA VAL A 52 9.22 -29.25 16.43
C VAL A 52 10.29 -28.66 15.51
N GLU A 53 11.41 -29.35 15.32
CA GLU A 53 12.50 -28.90 14.43
C GLU A 53 12.00 -28.69 13.00
N LYS A 54 11.27 -29.67 12.46
CA LYS A 54 10.66 -29.57 11.13
C LYS A 54 9.62 -28.45 11.05
N GLY A 55 8.83 -28.25 12.11
CA GLY A 55 7.88 -27.14 12.21
C GLY A 55 8.56 -25.77 12.18
N VAL A 56 9.67 -25.62 12.91
CA VAL A 56 10.49 -24.41 12.95
C VAL A 56 11.14 -24.16 11.59
N GLU A 57 11.73 -25.17 10.95
CA GLU A 57 12.33 -25.04 9.62
C GLU A 57 11.29 -24.61 8.57
N MET A 58 10.10 -25.23 8.59
CA MET A 58 8.99 -24.83 7.71
C MET A 58 8.53 -23.39 7.94
N ALA A 59 8.47 -22.94 9.20
CA ALA A 59 8.12 -21.56 9.53
C ALA A 59 9.20 -20.59 9.02
N ILE A 60 10.47 -20.89 9.25
CA ILE A 60 11.62 -20.09 8.76
C ILE A 60 11.57 -19.99 7.24
N GLU A 61 11.42 -21.11 6.53
CA GLU A 61 11.32 -21.12 5.07
C GLU A 61 10.17 -20.28 4.55
N ARG A 62 8.99 -20.40 5.17
CA ARG A 62 7.78 -19.66 4.77
C ARG A 62 7.99 -18.17 4.95
N HIS A 63 8.57 -17.75 6.07
CA HIS A 63 8.89 -16.35 6.35
C HIS A 63 9.99 -15.83 5.42
N HIS A 64 11.04 -16.60 5.16
CA HIS A 64 12.10 -16.23 4.21
C HIS A 64 11.57 -16.07 2.78
N LYS A 65 10.71 -16.98 2.33
CA LYS A 65 10.05 -16.89 1.01
C LYS A 65 9.21 -15.61 0.93
N GLY A 66 8.39 -15.33 1.96
CA GLY A 66 7.61 -14.09 2.03
C GLY A 66 8.47 -12.84 2.01
N PHE A 67 9.55 -12.82 2.78
CA PHE A 67 10.50 -11.70 2.81
C PHE A 67 11.20 -11.48 1.47
N ASN A 68 11.65 -12.56 0.81
CA ASN A 68 12.28 -12.47 -0.51
C ASN A 68 11.28 -11.97 -1.56
N THR A 69 10.04 -12.46 -1.56
CA THR A 69 8.98 -11.97 -2.46
C THR A 69 8.69 -10.49 -2.22
N ALA A 70 8.61 -10.05 -0.96
CA ALA A 70 8.43 -8.64 -0.61
C ALA A 70 9.62 -7.79 -1.09
N THR A 71 10.85 -8.28 -0.91
CA THR A 71 12.09 -7.60 -1.35
C THR A 71 12.13 -7.45 -2.86
N VAL A 72 11.78 -8.50 -3.61
CA VAL A 72 11.70 -8.45 -5.08
C VAL A 72 10.64 -7.44 -5.53
N SER A 73 9.45 -7.47 -4.91
CA SER A 73 8.37 -6.53 -5.22
C SER A 73 8.78 -5.07 -4.96
N PHE A 74 9.47 -4.83 -3.84
CA PHE A 74 10.00 -3.52 -3.51
C PHE A 74 11.05 -3.03 -4.51
N ASN A 75 11.95 -3.91 -4.97
CA ASN A 75 12.94 -3.56 -5.99
C ASN A 75 12.29 -3.17 -7.33
N ILE A 76 11.21 -3.85 -7.73
CA ILE A 76 10.44 -3.49 -8.94
C ILE A 76 9.86 -2.07 -8.79
N ILE A 77 9.29 -1.74 -7.63
CA ILE A 77 8.75 -0.40 -7.37
C ILE A 77 9.87 0.64 -7.41
N LEU A 78 11.01 0.39 -6.78
CA LEU A 78 12.15 1.30 -6.82
C LEU A 78 12.65 1.56 -8.23
N GLU A 79 12.72 0.52 -9.07
CA GLU A 79 13.18 0.68 -10.44
C GLU A 79 12.17 1.48 -11.29
N SER A 80 10.86 1.25 -11.08
CA SER A 80 9.82 2.05 -11.71
C SER A 80 9.90 3.54 -11.33
N PHE A 81 10.27 3.82 -10.09
CA PHE A 81 10.42 5.19 -9.60
C PHE A 81 11.64 5.88 -10.24
N LYS A 82 12.77 5.16 -10.36
CA LYS A 82 13.96 5.68 -11.07
C LYS A 82 13.67 5.97 -12.54
N ASP A 83 12.94 5.09 -13.22
CA ASP A 83 12.53 5.31 -14.61
C ASP A 83 11.62 6.54 -14.75
N ALA A 84 10.65 6.70 -13.84
CA ALA A 84 9.79 7.89 -13.80
C ALA A 84 10.60 9.18 -13.55
N GLN A 85 11.57 9.15 -12.62
CA GLN A 85 12.48 10.28 -12.38
C GLN A 85 13.31 10.63 -13.62
N HIS A 86 13.84 9.62 -14.31
CA HIS A 86 14.62 9.83 -15.53
C HIS A 86 13.76 10.45 -16.65
N LYS A 87 12.54 9.93 -16.86
CA LYS A 87 11.58 10.49 -17.82
C LYS A 87 11.22 11.95 -17.49
N LEU A 88 10.98 12.26 -16.21
CA LEU A 88 10.71 13.63 -15.76
C LEU A 88 11.90 14.56 -16.03
N HIS A 89 13.11 14.09 -15.77
CA HIS A 89 14.33 14.86 -16.04
C HIS A 89 14.49 15.15 -17.54
N THR A 90 14.32 14.13 -18.39
CA THR A 90 14.34 14.28 -19.85
C THR A 90 13.27 15.27 -20.34
N LEU A 91 12.03 15.16 -19.84
CA LEU A 91 10.96 16.09 -20.16
C LEU A 91 11.31 17.53 -19.76
N THR A 92 11.89 17.71 -18.57
CA THR A 92 12.32 19.03 -18.07
C THR A 92 13.39 19.64 -18.97
N ASN A 93 14.37 18.84 -19.40
CA ASN A 93 15.42 19.27 -20.32
C ASN A 93 14.85 19.67 -21.69
N ASN A 94 13.91 18.87 -22.23
CA ASN A 94 13.25 19.16 -23.49
C ASN A 94 12.45 20.47 -23.41
N LEU A 95 11.68 20.68 -22.35
CA LEU A 95 10.93 21.94 -22.13
C LEU A 95 11.86 23.14 -22.01
N MET A 96 13.02 22.99 -21.35
CA MET A 96 14.02 24.04 -21.26
C MET A 96 14.62 24.40 -22.63
N GLN A 97 14.90 23.40 -23.46
CA GLN A 97 15.36 23.61 -24.84
C GLN A 97 14.31 24.31 -25.69
N CYS A 98 13.04 23.86 -25.63
CA CYS A 98 11.94 24.53 -26.32
C CYS A 98 11.80 26.00 -25.88
N LYS A 99 11.88 26.27 -24.58
CA LYS A 99 11.85 27.65 -24.04
C LYS A 99 13.00 28.50 -24.60
N LYS A 100 14.21 27.93 -24.69
CA LYS A 100 15.38 28.61 -25.26
C LYS A 100 15.17 28.95 -26.74
N LEU A 101 14.72 27.99 -27.55
CA LEU A 101 14.45 28.20 -28.98
C LEU A 101 13.37 29.27 -29.22
N ILE A 102 12.29 29.24 -28.42
CA ILE A 102 11.24 30.27 -28.48
C ILE A 102 11.84 31.65 -28.14
N GLY A 103 12.63 31.75 -27.06
CA GLY A 103 13.33 32.99 -26.69
C GLY A 103 14.22 33.55 -27.79
N GLU A 104 15.03 32.70 -28.43
CA GLU A 104 15.92 33.09 -29.54
C GLU A 104 15.14 33.57 -30.77
N SER A 105 14.00 32.92 -31.09
CA SER A 105 13.16 33.31 -32.21
C SER A 105 12.46 34.66 -32.02
N ILE A 106 12.11 35.02 -30.79
CA ILE A 106 11.48 36.31 -30.46
C ILE A 106 12.49 37.44 -30.62
N ILE A 107 13.74 37.25 -30.19
CA ILE A 107 14.80 38.27 -30.28
C ILE A 107 15.15 38.56 -31.75
N ARG A 108 15.23 37.54 -32.62
CA ARG A 108 15.53 37.75 -34.05
C ARG A 108 14.48 38.57 -34.82
N LYS A 109 13.23 38.63 -34.34
CA LYS A 109 12.15 39.36 -35.05
C LYS A 109 12.14 40.87 -34.74
N GLY A 110 12.95 41.32 -33.77
CA GLY A 110 13.03 42.72 -33.35
C GLY A 110 14.10 43.55 -34.05
N ASP A 111 15.04 42.92 -34.77
CA ASP A 111 16.18 43.60 -35.42
C ASP A 111 15.94 43.77 -36.93
N GLY A 112 14.76 44.30 -37.26
CA GLY A 112 14.40 44.68 -38.62
C GLY A 112 15.25 45.86 -39.11
N SER A 113 16.48 45.59 -39.53
CA SER A 113 17.11 46.30 -40.63
C SER A 113 16.92 45.44 -41.88
N ASP A 114 16.02 45.90 -42.75
CA ASP A 114 15.72 45.33 -44.07
C ASP A 114 17.00 45.15 -44.90
N GLU A 115 17.49 43.92 -45.06
CA GLU A 115 18.21 43.53 -46.28
C GLU A 115 18.06 42.03 -46.52
N ALA A 116 17.14 41.70 -47.41
CA ALA A 116 16.84 40.34 -47.82
C ALA A 116 17.93 39.80 -48.75
N VAL A 117 18.79 38.91 -48.23
CA VAL A 117 19.57 37.98 -49.06
C VAL A 117 19.19 36.56 -48.63
N ILE A 118 18.40 35.92 -49.49
CA ILE A 118 17.96 34.53 -49.33
C ILE A 118 19.10 33.62 -49.80
N GLU A 119 19.78 32.96 -48.87
CA GLU A 119 20.56 31.75 -49.20
C GLU A 119 19.83 30.48 -48.71
N PRO A 120 19.79 29.41 -49.52
CA PRO A 120 19.10 28.17 -49.18
C PRO A 120 19.98 27.31 -48.27
N ILE A 121 19.60 27.17 -47.01
CA ILE A 121 20.26 26.26 -46.08
C ILE A 121 19.72 24.84 -46.31
N SER A 122 20.52 24.02 -46.98
CA SER A 122 20.42 22.56 -47.00
C SER A 122 20.77 22.01 -45.62
N HIS A 123 19.80 21.40 -44.95
CA HIS A 123 20.05 20.58 -43.76
C HIS A 123 19.59 19.16 -44.01
N SER A 124 20.58 18.31 -44.28
CA SER A 124 20.50 16.85 -44.28
C SER A 124 20.02 16.35 -42.92
N ASN A 125 18.84 15.72 -42.90
CA ASN A 125 18.36 14.95 -41.77
C ASN A 125 19.13 13.63 -41.70
N THR A 126 20.07 13.52 -40.76
CA THR A 126 20.69 12.24 -40.40
C THR A 126 19.91 11.65 -39.22
N ASN A 127 18.93 10.82 -39.53
CA ASN A 127 18.32 9.91 -38.57
C ASN A 127 19.37 8.86 -38.17
N VAL A 128 19.85 8.91 -36.93
CA VAL A 128 20.51 7.76 -36.30
C VAL A 128 19.55 7.22 -35.25
N ALA A 129 18.80 6.20 -35.66
CA ALA A 129 18.19 5.24 -34.77
C ALA A 129 19.31 4.38 -34.17
N THR A 130 19.42 4.34 -32.85
CA THR A 130 20.19 3.31 -32.16
C THR A 130 19.21 2.47 -31.35
N THR A 131 18.87 1.33 -31.95
CA THR A 131 18.14 0.21 -31.35
C THR A 131 18.95 -0.44 -30.23
N THR A 132 18.34 -0.51 -29.06
CA THR A 132 18.71 -1.36 -27.93
C THR A 132 18.53 -2.83 -28.32
N ALA A 133 19.61 -3.61 -28.26
CA ALA A 133 19.55 -5.06 -28.23
C ALA A 133 19.69 -5.51 -26.76
N THR A 134 18.66 -6.14 -26.22
CA THR A 134 18.82 -7.08 -25.10
C THR A 134 17.68 -8.08 -25.15
N ALA A 135 18.01 -9.25 -25.66
CA ALA A 135 17.20 -10.44 -25.53
C ALA A 135 17.35 -10.98 -24.10
N ALA A 136 16.23 -11.11 -23.39
CA ALA A 136 16.08 -12.08 -22.31
C ALA A 136 14.60 -12.43 -22.19
N ALA A 137 14.36 -13.73 -22.08
CA ALA A 137 13.12 -14.43 -22.30
C ALA A 137 12.07 -14.26 -21.18
N ALA A 138 10.80 -14.46 -21.57
CA ALA A 138 9.88 -15.47 -21.03
C ALA A 138 8.49 -14.95 -20.65
N ALA A 139 7.50 -15.69 -21.17
CA ALA A 139 6.18 -15.98 -20.62
C ALA A 139 5.10 -14.88 -20.62
N ALA A 140 4.24 -15.03 -21.64
CA ALA A 140 2.78 -14.85 -21.64
C ALA A 140 2.11 -14.57 -20.29
N ASN A 141 1.25 -13.55 -20.24
CA ASN A 141 -0.18 -13.79 -20.06
C ASN A 141 -1.03 -12.66 -20.63
N ALA A 142 -2.15 -13.05 -21.21
CA ALA A 142 -3.07 -12.23 -21.99
C ALA A 142 -4.14 -11.55 -21.12
N ASN A 143 -4.79 -10.56 -21.74
CA ASN A 143 -6.13 -10.03 -21.45
C ASN A 143 -6.29 -9.16 -20.20
N ASN A 144 -6.59 -7.87 -20.37
CA ASN A 144 -7.99 -7.45 -20.48
C ASN A 144 -8.13 -5.99 -20.95
N THR A 145 -8.86 -5.82 -22.05
CA THR A 145 -9.46 -4.58 -22.54
C THR A 145 -10.73 -4.25 -21.73
N HIS A 146 -11.02 -2.96 -21.51
CA HIS A 146 -12.21 -2.24 -22.00
C HIS A 146 -12.76 -1.15 -21.05
N SER A 147 -13.31 -0.12 -21.71
CA SER A 147 -14.17 0.99 -21.25
C SER A 147 -13.54 2.16 -20.49
N THR A 148 -13.42 3.36 -21.08
CA THR A 148 -14.38 4.32 -21.67
C THR A 148 -15.01 5.30 -20.67
N ASN A 149 -14.82 6.57 -21.02
CA ASN A 149 -15.77 7.68 -21.04
C ASN A 149 -15.91 8.70 -19.89
N ASN A 150 -15.73 9.94 -20.35
CA ASN A 150 -16.48 11.19 -20.12
C ASN A 150 -16.12 12.01 -18.87
N ASN A 151 -15.55 13.22 -19.02
CA ASN A 151 -16.07 14.49 -19.58
C ASN A 151 -16.77 15.30 -18.47
N GLU A 152 -16.18 16.43 -18.06
CA GLU A 152 -16.93 17.64 -17.72
C GLU A 152 -16.05 18.90 -17.59
N GLU A 153 -16.58 19.94 -18.25
CA GLU A 153 -16.34 21.36 -18.36
C GLU A 153 -15.65 22.13 -17.20
N SER A 154 -14.82 23.13 -17.54
CA SER A 154 -15.11 24.51 -17.11
C SER A 154 -14.23 25.59 -17.74
N LYS A 155 -14.93 26.47 -18.45
CA LYS A 155 -14.90 27.94 -18.43
C LYS A 155 -13.56 28.68 -18.52
N THR A 156 -13.42 29.27 -19.70
CA THR A 156 -12.73 30.52 -20.05
C THR A 156 -12.87 31.62 -19.00
N SER A 157 -11.76 32.28 -18.67
CA SER A 157 -11.73 33.62 -18.09
C SER A 157 -10.69 34.46 -18.83
N GLU A 158 -11.19 35.50 -19.50
CA GLU A 158 -10.44 36.63 -20.05
C GLU A 158 -9.52 37.26 -19.00
N THR A 159 -8.29 37.63 -19.39
CA THR A 159 -7.53 38.61 -18.63
C THR A 159 -6.76 39.51 -19.60
N THR A 160 -7.21 40.76 -19.63
CA THR A 160 -6.63 41.91 -20.30
C THR A 160 -5.16 42.12 -19.93
N ALA A 161 -4.32 42.28 -20.95
CA ALA A 161 -2.90 42.58 -20.83
C ALA A 161 -2.66 43.95 -20.18
N LYS A 162 -2.07 43.96 -18.98
CA LYS A 162 -1.37 45.13 -18.42
C LYS A 162 0.13 44.95 -18.55
N LYS A 163 0.75 46.03 -19.02
CA LYS A 163 2.12 46.21 -19.46
C LYS A 163 3.05 46.41 -18.26
N GLY A 164 4.10 45.60 -18.18
CA GLY A 164 5.38 45.97 -17.58
C GLY A 164 5.46 45.97 -16.06
N GLU A 165 5.30 44.81 -15.44
CA GLU A 165 5.84 44.55 -14.11
C GLU A 165 6.83 43.38 -14.25
N VAL A 166 8.06 43.57 -13.77
CA VAL A 166 9.08 42.50 -13.74
C VAL A 166 8.60 41.50 -12.70
N VAL A 167 7.77 40.54 -13.16
CA VAL A 167 7.21 39.50 -12.30
C VAL A 167 8.35 38.62 -11.82
N ASP A 168 8.64 38.75 -10.53
CA ASP A 168 9.63 37.99 -9.80
C ASP A 168 9.18 36.51 -9.75
N TYR A 169 9.61 35.74 -10.76
CA TYR A 169 9.29 34.32 -10.97
C TYR A 169 9.58 33.44 -9.73
N SER A 170 10.43 33.93 -8.82
CA SER A 170 10.79 33.30 -7.55
C SER A 170 9.62 33.26 -6.56
N ILE A 171 8.82 34.33 -6.50
CA ILE A 171 7.67 34.46 -5.59
C ILE A 171 6.58 33.45 -5.98
N SER A 172 6.39 33.23 -7.29
CA SER A 172 5.41 32.27 -7.82
C SER A 172 5.69 30.81 -7.42
N LYS A 173 6.96 30.38 -7.42
CA LYS A 173 7.33 29.01 -7.04
C LYS A 173 7.15 28.74 -5.55
N ILE A 174 7.49 29.72 -4.70
CA ILE A 174 7.29 29.62 -3.25
C ILE A 174 5.80 29.50 -2.93
N GLU A 175 4.96 30.28 -3.60
CA GLU A 175 3.50 30.23 -3.43
C GLU A 175 2.90 28.90 -3.89
N GLN A 176 3.39 28.36 -5.02
CA GLN A 176 3.00 27.03 -5.48
C GLN A 176 3.41 25.93 -4.48
N MET A 177 4.62 26.00 -3.92
CA MET A 177 5.08 25.06 -2.90
C MET A 177 4.24 25.14 -1.63
N LYS A 178 3.91 26.35 -1.17
CA LYS A 178 3.04 26.58 -0.02
C LYS A 178 1.64 25.98 -0.25
N LYS A 179 1.07 26.18 -1.44
CA LYS A 179 -0.23 25.60 -1.82
C LYS A 179 -0.20 24.07 -1.84
N MET A 180 0.87 23.48 -2.38
CA MET A 180 1.05 22.01 -2.40
C MET A 180 1.22 21.44 -1.00
N TRP A 181 1.94 22.15 -0.12
CA TRP A 181 2.13 21.77 1.27
C TRP A 181 0.83 21.76 2.06
N GLU A 182 0.02 22.82 1.94
CA GLU A 182 -1.29 22.88 2.61
C GLU A 182 -2.24 21.79 2.10
N LYS A 183 -2.27 21.53 0.79
CA LYS A 183 -3.02 20.38 0.24
C LYS A 183 -2.54 19.04 0.81
N SER A 184 -1.23 18.85 0.94
CA SER A 184 -0.66 17.62 1.50
C SER A 184 -1.09 17.40 2.96
N LYS A 185 -1.12 18.46 3.77
CA LYS A 185 -1.66 18.40 5.13
C LYS A 185 -3.13 17.99 5.14
N GLU A 186 -3.95 18.60 4.28
CA GLU A 186 -5.38 18.29 4.16
C GLU A 186 -5.60 16.81 3.78
N TYR A 187 -4.83 16.29 2.82
CA TYR A 187 -4.88 14.88 2.45
C TYR A 187 -4.47 13.97 3.59
N LYS A 188 -3.42 14.33 4.34
CA LYS A 188 -2.99 13.56 5.51
C LYS A 188 -4.10 13.49 6.57
N THR A 189 -4.78 14.60 6.84
CA THR A 189 -5.90 14.61 7.79
C THR A 189 -7.08 13.76 7.31
N LYS A 190 -7.40 13.82 6.01
CA LYS A 190 -8.45 12.98 5.40
C LYS A 190 -8.10 11.50 5.45
N LEU A 191 -6.85 11.15 5.22
CA LEU A 191 -6.38 9.76 5.28
C LEU A 191 -6.52 9.18 6.69
N ILE A 192 -6.12 9.94 7.72
CA ILE A 192 -6.27 9.54 9.13
C ILE A 192 -7.75 9.36 9.48
N LEU A 193 -8.63 10.22 8.96
CA LEU A 193 -10.08 10.10 9.18
C LEU A 193 -10.64 8.81 8.56
N HIS A 194 -10.24 8.49 7.33
CA HIS A 194 -10.66 7.25 6.67
C HIS A 194 -10.12 5.99 7.36
N GLU A 195 -8.90 6.01 7.89
CA GLU A 195 -8.36 4.88 8.67
C GLU A 195 -9.18 4.63 9.94
N LYS A 196 -9.58 5.70 10.64
CA LYS A 196 -10.47 5.62 11.81
C LYS A 196 -11.87 5.10 11.43
N GLU A 197 -12.40 5.53 10.29
CA GLU A 197 -13.68 5.06 9.75
C GLU A 197 -13.63 3.56 9.42
N GLU A 198 -12.59 3.11 8.73
CA GLU A 198 -12.39 1.69 8.39
C GLU A 198 -12.28 0.83 9.66
N TYR A 199 -11.49 1.27 10.63
CA TYR A 199 -11.38 0.60 11.93
C TYR A 199 -12.76 0.45 12.58
N PHE A 200 -13.56 1.52 12.64
CA PHE A 200 -14.89 1.51 13.24
C PHE A 200 -15.86 0.55 12.52
N LEU A 201 -15.77 0.45 11.19
CA LEU A 201 -16.58 -0.47 10.39
C LEU A 201 -16.22 -1.95 10.63
N GLN A 202 -14.98 -2.27 10.99
CA GLN A 202 -14.55 -3.64 11.30
C GLN A 202 -14.95 -4.11 12.70
N VAL A 203 -15.22 -3.18 13.64
CA VAL A 203 -15.53 -3.51 15.05
C VAL A 203 -16.65 -4.54 15.22
N PRO A 204 -17.80 -4.49 14.50
CA PRO A 204 -18.87 -5.47 14.68
C PRO A 204 -18.46 -6.91 14.36
N GLU A 205 -17.54 -7.11 13.41
CA GLU A 205 -17.02 -8.42 13.02
C GLU A 205 -16.07 -8.95 14.11
N ILE A 206 -15.09 -8.14 14.51
CA ILE A 206 -14.13 -8.48 15.58
C ILE A 206 -14.87 -8.77 16.89
N LEU A 207 -15.89 -7.97 17.21
CA LEU A 207 -16.73 -8.16 18.38
C LEU A 207 -17.43 -9.53 18.38
N SER A 208 -17.88 -9.97 17.22
CA SER A 208 -18.55 -11.28 17.07
C SER A 208 -17.57 -12.43 17.36
N ILE A 209 -16.29 -12.27 17.01
CA ILE A 209 -15.21 -13.22 17.33
C ILE A 209 -14.98 -13.26 18.84
N TYR A 210 -14.85 -12.10 19.52
CA TYR A 210 -14.66 -12.05 20.97
C TYR A 210 -15.82 -12.69 21.74
N ILE A 211 -17.06 -12.44 21.32
CA ILE A 211 -18.26 -13.04 21.92
C ILE A 211 -18.22 -14.57 21.74
N LYS A 212 -17.92 -15.06 20.54
CA LYS A 212 -17.82 -16.51 20.25
C LYS A 212 -16.77 -17.20 21.13
N ASN A 213 -15.66 -16.51 21.37
CA ASN A 213 -14.56 -17.01 22.21
C ASN A 213 -14.77 -16.78 23.72
N LYS A 214 -15.93 -16.25 24.13
CA LYS A 214 -16.26 -15.90 25.53
C LYS A 214 -15.27 -14.91 26.16
N GLN A 215 -14.62 -14.07 25.36
CA GLN A 215 -13.67 -13.06 25.81
C GLN A 215 -14.39 -11.73 26.09
N PHE A 216 -15.30 -11.73 27.06
CA PHE A 216 -16.24 -10.61 27.29
C PHE A 216 -15.55 -9.30 27.73
N VAL A 217 -14.47 -9.38 28.50
CA VAL A 217 -13.72 -8.18 28.91
C VAL A 217 -13.17 -7.43 27.69
N HIS A 218 -12.55 -8.16 26.75
CA HIS A 218 -12.02 -7.59 25.51
C HIS A 218 -13.13 -7.03 24.61
N ALA A 219 -14.28 -7.73 24.54
CA ALA A 219 -15.45 -7.25 23.82
C ALA A 219 -15.96 -5.90 24.36
N VAL A 220 -16.03 -5.74 25.70
CA VAL A 220 -16.49 -4.50 26.33
C VAL A 220 -15.49 -3.36 26.10
N VAL A 221 -14.19 -3.62 26.20
CA VAL A 221 -13.14 -2.64 25.91
C VAL A 221 -13.23 -2.18 24.45
N LEU A 222 -13.28 -3.12 23.50
CA LEU A 222 -13.39 -2.82 22.07
C LEU A 222 -14.60 -1.94 21.74
N VAL A 223 -15.78 -2.26 22.29
CA VAL A 223 -16.99 -1.47 22.05
C VAL A 223 -16.89 -0.07 22.68
N THR A 224 -16.28 0.02 23.86
CA THR A 224 -16.10 1.31 24.55
C THR A 224 -15.14 2.20 23.76
N ASP A 225 -14.01 1.65 23.31
CA ASP A 225 -13.02 2.36 22.50
C ASP A 225 -13.62 2.81 21.16
N ALA A 226 -14.38 1.94 20.50
CA ALA A 226 -15.07 2.27 19.25
C ALA A 226 -16.09 3.40 19.43
N LEU A 227 -16.90 3.36 20.50
CA LEU A 227 -17.86 4.43 20.78
C LEU A 227 -17.17 5.75 21.15
N ASN A 228 -16.07 5.70 21.89
CA ASN A 228 -15.26 6.88 22.19
C ASN A 228 -14.64 7.47 20.92
N LEU A 229 -14.13 6.64 20.02
CA LEU A 229 -13.63 7.06 18.71
C LEU A 229 -14.72 7.75 17.90
N TYR A 230 -15.95 7.21 17.92
CA TYR A 230 -17.09 7.80 17.22
C TYR A 230 -17.42 9.20 17.75
N ILE A 231 -17.52 9.35 19.08
CA ILE A 231 -17.88 10.61 19.75
C ILE A 231 -16.84 11.70 19.52
N ASN A 232 -15.55 11.33 19.50
CA ASN A 232 -14.46 12.31 19.42
C ASN A 232 -14.15 12.72 17.99
N ASP A 233 -14.18 11.79 17.04
CA ASP A 233 -13.58 12.00 15.72
C ASP A 233 -14.53 11.78 14.53
N LEU A 234 -15.64 11.05 14.70
CA LEU A 234 -16.47 10.58 13.58
C LEU A 234 -17.93 11.07 13.61
N THR A 235 -18.28 11.99 14.52
CA THR A 235 -19.66 12.49 14.67
C THR A 235 -20.21 13.17 13.41
N GLU A 236 -19.34 13.70 12.55
CA GLU A 236 -19.72 14.40 11.32
C GLU A 236 -20.08 13.45 10.16
N VAL A 237 -19.73 12.17 10.25
CA VAL A 237 -19.95 11.21 9.16
C VAL A 237 -21.33 10.56 9.32
N ASP A 238 -22.31 11.07 8.57
CA ASP A 238 -23.70 10.61 8.63
C ASP A 238 -23.88 9.12 8.37
N GLN A 239 -23.05 8.54 7.49
CA GLN A 239 -23.12 7.12 7.11
C GLN A 239 -22.82 6.17 8.29
N LEU A 240 -22.09 6.65 9.30
CA LEU A 240 -21.72 5.85 10.47
C LEU A 240 -22.80 5.79 11.55
N LYS A 241 -23.85 6.62 11.48
CA LYS A 241 -24.95 6.63 12.47
C LYS A 241 -25.64 5.27 12.60
N HIS A 242 -25.80 4.55 11.49
CA HIS A 242 -26.40 3.21 11.51
C HIS A 242 -25.50 2.19 12.21
N HIS A 243 -24.18 2.26 11.98
CA HIS A 243 -23.21 1.39 12.65
C HIS A 243 -23.10 1.68 14.15
N GLN A 244 -23.16 2.97 14.54
CA GLN A 244 -23.23 3.38 15.93
C GLN A 244 -24.44 2.75 16.64
N GLN A 245 -25.63 2.82 16.03
CA GLN A 245 -26.84 2.22 16.58
C GLN A 245 -26.67 0.71 16.80
N THR A 246 -26.08 0.02 15.82
CA THR A 246 -25.79 -1.42 15.91
C THR A 246 -24.83 -1.75 17.06
N LEU A 247 -23.78 -0.94 17.26
CA LEU A 247 -22.84 -1.10 18.37
C LEU A 247 -23.48 -0.83 19.74
N LEU A 248 -24.40 0.14 19.84
CA LEU A 248 -25.15 0.41 21.06
C LEU A 248 -26.08 -0.77 21.43
N GLU A 249 -26.76 -1.35 20.44
CA GLU A 249 -27.59 -2.55 20.65
C GLU A 249 -26.74 -3.74 21.14
N LYS A 250 -25.58 -3.96 20.51
CA LYS A 250 -24.63 -5.00 20.96
C LYS A 250 -24.07 -4.71 22.35
N LYS A 251 -23.80 -3.44 22.70
CA LYS A 251 -23.37 -3.03 24.04
C LYS A 251 -24.40 -3.37 25.10
N VAL A 252 -25.67 -3.06 24.84
CA VAL A 252 -26.79 -3.40 25.74
C VAL A 252 -26.88 -4.92 25.91
N ALA A 253 -26.83 -5.68 24.81
CA ALA A 253 -26.84 -7.14 24.87
C ALA A 253 -25.68 -7.70 25.70
N LEU A 254 -24.45 -7.21 25.50
CA LEU A 254 -23.27 -7.57 26.29
C LEU A 254 -23.46 -7.26 27.79
N SER A 255 -24.02 -6.10 28.12
CA SER A 255 -24.26 -5.72 29.52
C SER A 255 -25.25 -6.65 30.22
N LEU A 256 -26.30 -7.09 29.52
CA LEU A 256 -27.26 -8.06 30.05
C LEU A 256 -26.62 -9.43 30.29
N PHE A 257 -25.77 -9.88 29.35
CA PHE A 257 -25.01 -11.12 29.51
C PHE A 257 -24.06 -11.06 30.72
N CYS A 258 -23.34 -9.95 30.90
CA CYS A 258 -22.42 -9.78 32.03
C CYS A 258 -23.12 -9.73 33.39
N ILE A 259 -24.38 -9.26 33.47
CA ILE A 259 -25.16 -9.25 34.72
C ILE A 259 -25.67 -10.67 35.06
N SER A 260 -25.88 -11.52 34.05
CA SER A 260 -26.40 -12.88 34.22
C SER A 260 -25.35 -13.93 34.64
N LEU A 261 -24.07 -13.57 34.55
CA LEU A 261 -22.91 -14.39 34.92
C LEU A 261 -22.51 -14.13 36.38
#